data_AF-A0A7Y9EF55-F1
#
_entry.id   AF-A0A7Y9EF55-F1
#
_cell.length_a   1.000
_cell.length_b   1.000
_cell.length_c   1.000
_cell.angle_alpha   90.00
_cell.angle_beta   90.00
_cell.angle_gamma   90.00
#
_symmetry.space_group_name_H-M   'P 1'
#
loop_
_entity.id
_entity.type
_entity.pdbx_description
1 polymer ?
#
loop_
_entity_poly.entity_id
_entity_poly.type
_entity_poly.pdbx_seq_one_letter_code
_entity_poly.pdbx_strand_id
1 'polypeptide(L)'
;MGRTVIVGDIHGCFDELIDLLEKVELQPDDLLVSVGDLVDRGPAPGKVVEFFRERPNSVVVMGNHERKHVRGIFSYAQEITRLQMGDEYAETVEWMRTLPYFFESEDVRVVHAALVPGVPPAGQREEILCGTTSGERELAALFPDGHWHDRYTDDKPVVFGHHVTGREPLIRDGKVFGLDTGACHGWNLTALCVPGFTVHSVAARADHWSAVKREWQLPVLKAKAWSDFTWSELSEKAARFSGKSDAASQEWLRAVEEWAARLRALAPVLVDAALRASAELTPDEMRRHPAAPMLFQARGGRLDQTALARRCTTPGRTLEVAAALGVTAPVSPG
;
A
#
# COMPACT_ATOMS: atom_id res chain seq x y z
N MET A 1 -30.25 6.45 -22.33
CA MET A 1 -29.47 6.13 -21.12
C MET A 1 -29.38 7.40 -20.27
N GLY A 2 -29.29 7.29 -18.94
CA GLY A 2 -29.08 8.46 -18.07
C GLY A 2 -27.67 9.03 -18.21
N ARG A 3 -27.43 10.26 -17.76
CA ARG A 3 -26.10 10.88 -17.77
C ARG A 3 -25.14 10.07 -16.90
N THR A 4 -23.91 9.87 -17.37
CA THR A 4 -22.86 9.18 -16.62
C THR A 4 -21.69 10.14 -16.39
N VAL A 5 -21.25 10.26 -15.15
CA VAL A 5 -20.10 11.06 -14.73
C VAL A 5 -18.96 10.11 -14.39
N ILE A 6 -17.83 10.21 -15.09
CA ILE A 6 -16.68 9.31 -14.92
C ILE A 6 -15.54 10.10 -14.31
N VAL A 7 -15.05 9.71 -13.14
CA VAL A 7 -14.01 10.41 -12.37
C VAL A 7 -12.68 9.66 -12.43
N GLY A 8 -11.58 10.40 -12.65
CA GLY A 8 -10.19 9.91 -12.62
C GLY A 8 -9.73 9.41 -11.24
N ASP A 9 -8.42 9.17 -11.10
CA ASP A 9 -7.80 8.64 -9.89
C ASP A 9 -7.94 9.62 -8.71
N ILE A 10 -8.67 9.20 -7.66
CA ILE A 10 -9.04 10.08 -6.53
C ILE A 10 -7.99 10.03 -5.43
N HIS A 11 -7.40 8.86 -5.16
CA HIS A 11 -6.33 8.67 -4.18
C HIS A 11 -6.62 9.36 -2.83
N GLY A 12 -7.79 9.15 -2.23
CA GLY A 12 -8.15 9.72 -0.93
C GLY A 12 -8.36 11.23 -0.89
N CYS A 13 -8.36 11.92 -2.05
CA CYS A 13 -8.62 13.36 -2.17
C CYS A 13 -10.14 13.64 -2.10
N PHE A 14 -10.72 13.38 -0.93
CA PHE A 14 -12.18 13.44 -0.73
C PHE A 14 -12.76 14.84 -0.96
N ASP A 15 -12.07 15.87 -0.48
CA ASP A 15 -12.51 17.25 -0.65
C ASP A 15 -12.58 17.64 -2.14
N GLU A 16 -11.57 17.26 -2.92
CA GLU A 16 -11.54 17.45 -4.37
C GLU A 16 -12.63 16.65 -5.09
N LEU A 17 -12.95 15.44 -4.62
CA LEU A 17 -14.09 14.67 -5.13
C LEU A 17 -15.38 15.46 -4.95
N ILE A 18 -15.65 15.99 -3.75
CA ILE A 18 -16.85 16.78 -3.49
C ILE A 18 -16.87 18.06 -4.33
N ASP A 19 -15.77 18.82 -4.38
CA ASP A 19 -15.66 20.04 -5.19
C ASP A 19 -15.94 19.75 -6.68
N LEU A 20 -15.45 18.61 -7.19
CA LEU A 20 -15.68 18.19 -8.58
C LEU A 20 -17.14 17.79 -8.82
N LEU A 21 -17.73 17.04 -7.90
CA LEU A 21 -19.12 16.59 -8.00
C LEU A 21 -20.13 17.75 -7.93
N GLU A 22 -19.83 18.77 -7.12
CA GLU A 22 -20.57 20.04 -7.11
C GLU A 22 -20.42 20.77 -8.45
N LYS A 23 -19.20 20.85 -8.99
CA LYS A 23 -18.92 21.52 -10.26
C LYS A 23 -19.59 20.88 -11.48
N VAL A 24 -19.76 19.55 -11.50
CA VAL A 24 -20.52 18.84 -12.54
C VAL A 24 -22.03 18.85 -12.27
N GLU A 25 -22.44 19.41 -11.13
CA GLU A 25 -23.82 19.41 -10.64
C GLU A 25 -24.39 17.99 -10.64
N LEU A 26 -23.71 17.05 -9.97
CA LEU A 26 -24.09 15.63 -9.95
C LEU A 26 -25.53 15.45 -9.44
N GLN A 27 -26.36 14.80 -10.25
CA GLN A 27 -27.75 14.50 -9.93
C GLN A 27 -27.90 13.11 -9.26
N PRO A 28 -28.98 12.86 -8.51
CA PRO A 28 -29.22 11.56 -7.87
C PRO A 28 -29.40 10.40 -8.85
N ASP A 29 -29.90 10.66 -10.06
CA ASP A 29 -30.15 9.69 -11.13
C ASP A 29 -28.96 9.51 -12.09
N ASP A 30 -27.92 10.35 -11.97
CA ASP A 30 -26.67 10.14 -12.69
C ASP A 30 -25.96 8.88 -12.23
N LEU A 31 -25.43 8.13 -13.19
CA LEU A 31 -24.48 7.06 -12.89
C LEU A 31 -23.10 7.67 -12.63
N LEU A 32 -22.55 7.45 -11.44
CA LEU A 32 -21.19 7.86 -11.11
C LEU A 32 -20.23 6.68 -11.30
N VAL A 33 -19.21 6.84 -12.14
CA VAL A 33 -18.19 5.80 -12.36
C VAL A 33 -16.83 6.33 -11.93
N SER A 34 -16.10 5.60 -11.10
CA SER A 34 -14.66 5.86 -10.87
C SER A 34 -13.82 4.93 -11.72
N VAL A 35 -12.71 5.46 -12.26
CA VAL A 35 -11.66 4.68 -12.95
C VAL A 35 -10.80 3.84 -11.98
N GLY A 36 -11.07 3.82 -10.68
CA GLY A 36 -10.27 3.12 -9.68
C GLY A 36 -9.26 4.03 -8.98
N ASP A 37 -8.34 3.44 -8.22
CA ASP A 37 -7.37 4.16 -7.38
C ASP A 37 -8.06 5.19 -6.47
N LEU A 38 -9.07 4.72 -5.74
CA LEU A 38 -9.78 5.48 -4.71
C LEU A 38 -8.91 5.74 -3.49
N VAL A 39 -8.04 4.79 -3.17
CA VAL A 39 -7.27 4.77 -1.92
C VAL A 39 -5.81 5.10 -2.13
N ASP A 40 -5.05 5.15 -1.03
CA ASP A 40 -3.65 5.53 -0.97
C ASP A 40 -3.36 6.99 -1.31
N ARG A 41 -2.19 7.44 -0.84
CA ARG A 41 -1.57 8.74 -1.08
C ARG A 41 -2.27 9.95 -0.47
N GLY A 42 -3.58 10.10 -0.60
CA GLY A 42 -4.32 11.26 -0.06
C GLY A 42 -4.80 11.08 1.38
N PRO A 43 -5.40 12.14 1.94
CA PRO A 43 -5.64 12.26 3.38
C PRO A 43 -6.83 11.45 3.89
N ALA A 44 -7.81 11.16 3.03
CA ALA A 44 -9.10 10.60 3.47
C ALA A 44 -9.59 9.43 2.60
N PRO A 45 -8.80 8.35 2.43
CA PRO A 45 -9.21 7.21 1.59
C PRO A 45 -10.47 6.51 2.12
N GLY A 46 -10.67 6.46 3.45
CA GLY A 46 -11.88 5.92 4.07
C GLY A 46 -13.15 6.65 3.63
N LYS A 47 -13.14 7.99 3.65
CA LYS A 47 -14.29 8.81 3.22
C LYS A 47 -14.63 8.63 1.74
N VAL A 48 -13.62 8.47 0.88
CA VAL A 48 -13.84 8.18 -0.54
C VAL A 48 -14.53 6.83 -0.71
N VAL A 49 -14.04 5.80 -0.03
CA VAL A 49 -14.65 4.45 -0.07
C VAL A 49 -16.08 4.49 0.46
N GLU A 50 -16.31 5.08 1.63
CA GLU A 50 -17.63 5.23 2.25
C GLU A 50 -18.61 5.90 1.29
N PHE A 51 -18.23 7.03 0.68
CA PHE A 51 -19.05 7.73 -0.29
C PHE A 51 -19.48 6.86 -1.47
N PHE A 52 -18.55 6.10 -2.07
CA PHE A 52 -18.89 5.21 -3.19
C PHE A 52 -19.75 4.03 -2.76
N ARG A 53 -19.57 3.51 -1.54
CA ARG A 53 -20.37 2.41 -1.00
C ARG A 53 -21.81 2.83 -0.69
N GLU A 54 -22.00 4.04 -0.19
CA GLU A 54 -23.31 4.56 0.21
C GLU A 54 -24.10 5.15 -0.95
N ARG A 55 -23.41 5.66 -1.98
CA ARG A 55 -24.09 6.25 -3.15
C ARG A 55 -24.80 5.16 -3.97
N PRO A 56 -26.13 5.26 -4.17
CA PRO A 56 -26.81 4.47 -5.19
C PRO A 56 -26.37 4.91 -6.59
N ASN A 57 -26.39 4.00 -7.57
CA ASN A 57 -25.95 4.27 -8.94
C ASN A 57 -24.47 4.73 -9.01
N SER A 58 -23.59 4.06 -8.29
CA SER A 58 -22.14 4.18 -8.48
C SER A 58 -21.52 2.87 -8.96
N VAL A 59 -20.42 2.99 -9.71
CA VAL A 59 -19.55 1.88 -10.09
C VAL A 59 -18.11 2.33 -9.87
N VAL A 60 -17.28 1.43 -9.35
CA VAL A 60 -15.83 1.66 -9.20
C VAL A 60 -15.14 0.51 -9.90
N VAL A 61 -14.26 0.81 -10.86
CA VAL A 61 -13.43 -0.23 -11.47
C VAL A 61 -12.18 -0.49 -10.63
N MET A 62 -11.69 -1.73 -10.63
CA MET A 62 -10.51 -2.15 -9.87
C MET A 62 -9.24 -1.44 -10.36
N GLY A 63 -8.66 -0.58 -9.52
CA GLY A 63 -7.33 0.00 -9.71
C GLY A 63 -6.20 -0.92 -9.22
N ASN A 64 -4.95 -0.61 -9.57
CA ASN A 64 -3.83 -1.38 -9.02
C ASN A 64 -3.64 -1.12 -7.53
N HIS A 65 -4.07 0.03 -7.00
CA HIS A 65 -3.99 0.31 -5.58
C HIS A 65 -4.98 -0.54 -4.77
N GLU A 66 -6.25 -0.62 -5.18
CA GLU A 66 -7.22 -1.54 -4.57
C GLU A 66 -6.74 -3.00 -4.70
N ARG A 67 -6.21 -3.38 -5.87
CA ARG A 67 -5.71 -4.74 -6.08
C ARG A 67 -4.53 -5.09 -5.16
N LYS A 68 -3.63 -4.14 -4.86
CA LYS A 68 -2.53 -4.36 -3.90
C LYS A 68 -3.09 -4.67 -2.49
N HIS A 69 -4.11 -3.94 -2.05
CA HIS A 69 -4.79 -4.21 -0.79
C HIS A 69 -5.45 -5.60 -0.77
N VAL A 70 -6.21 -5.93 -1.81
CA VAL A 70 -6.88 -7.24 -1.99
C VAL A 70 -5.90 -8.41 -1.97
N ARG A 71 -4.70 -8.22 -2.52
CA ARG A 71 -3.64 -9.24 -2.60
C ARG A 71 -2.70 -9.25 -1.39
N GLY A 72 -2.85 -8.31 -0.45
CA GLY A 72 -1.96 -8.20 0.71
C GLY A 72 -0.53 -7.74 0.37
N ILE A 73 -0.35 -7.03 -0.74
CA ILE A 73 0.96 -6.55 -1.21
C ILE A 73 1.14 -5.10 -0.75
N PHE A 74 1.85 -4.90 0.36
CA PHE A 74 1.96 -3.58 0.98
C PHE A 74 3.26 -2.87 0.63
N SER A 75 3.11 -1.64 0.13
CA SER A 75 4.17 -0.63 0.07
C SER A 75 3.86 0.50 1.05
N TYR A 76 4.69 1.53 1.09
CA TYR A 76 4.54 2.65 2.03
C TYR A 76 3.15 3.31 1.97
N ALA A 77 2.57 3.46 0.77
CA ALA A 77 1.24 4.06 0.64
C ALA A 77 0.14 3.16 1.26
N GLN A 78 0.18 1.86 1.00
CA GLN A 78 -0.78 0.91 1.59
C GLN A 78 -0.62 0.78 3.11
N GLU A 79 0.61 0.89 3.63
CA GLU A 79 0.85 0.94 5.08
C GLU A 79 0.15 2.16 5.71
N ILE A 80 0.21 3.32 5.06
CA ILE A 80 -0.48 4.53 5.51
C ILE A 80 -2.00 4.35 5.45
N THR A 81 -2.55 3.89 4.33
CA THR A 81 -4.00 3.67 4.18
C THR A 81 -4.56 2.71 5.23
N ARG A 82 -3.83 1.64 5.55
CA ARG A 82 -4.20 0.72 6.64
C ARG A 82 -4.35 1.42 7.99
N LEU A 83 -3.42 2.33 8.30
CA LEU A 83 -3.47 3.10 9.54
C LEU A 83 -4.56 4.17 9.51
N GLN A 84 -4.78 4.81 8.36
CA GLN A 84 -5.87 5.78 8.16
C GLN A 84 -7.25 5.14 8.35
N MET A 85 -7.45 3.91 7.88
CA MET A 85 -8.73 3.20 7.95
C MET A 85 -8.95 2.47 9.28
N GLY A 86 -7.89 2.12 10.00
CA GLY A 86 -7.99 1.43 11.29
C GLY A 86 -8.86 0.17 11.22
N ASP A 87 -9.90 0.12 12.05
CA ASP A 87 -10.78 -1.04 12.19
C ASP A 87 -11.63 -1.30 10.94
N GLU A 88 -11.92 -0.27 10.13
CA GLU A 88 -12.71 -0.38 8.89
C GLU A 88 -11.92 -0.99 7.72
N TYR A 89 -10.60 -1.16 7.88
CA TYR A 89 -9.73 -1.64 6.81
C TYR A 89 -10.14 -3.02 6.29
N ALA A 90 -10.47 -3.95 7.19
CA ALA A 90 -10.79 -5.32 6.81
C ALA A 90 -12.06 -5.38 5.94
N GLU A 91 -13.11 -4.67 6.35
CA GLU A 91 -14.37 -4.58 5.60
C GLU A 91 -14.18 -3.88 4.26
N THR A 92 -13.38 -2.81 4.23
CA THR A 92 -13.02 -2.09 3.01
C THR A 92 -12.34 -3.00 1.99
N VAL A 93 -11.41 -3.87 2.43
CA VAL A 93 -10.76 -4.84 1.54
C VAL A 93 -11.76 -5.85 0.98
N GLU A 94 -12.70 -6.34 1.78
CA GLU A 94 -13.71 -7.28 1.31
C GLU A 94 -14.67 -6.63 0.29
N TRP A 95 -15.01 -5.36 0.46
CA TRP A 95 -15.72 -4.61 -0.57
C TRP A 95 -14.89 -4.46 -1.85
N MET A 96 -13.59 -4.11 -1.74
CA MET A 96 -12.70 -3.98 -2.90
C MET A 96 -12.61 -5.28 -3.72
N ARG A 97 -12.73 -6.46 -3.08
CA ARG A 97 -12.74 -7.76 -3.79
C ARG A 97 -13.87 -7.90 -4.81
N THR A 98 -14.94 -7.13 -4.67
CA THR A 98 -16.12 -7.18 -5.53
C THR A 98 -16.05 -6.25 -6.73
N LEU A 99 -15.02 -5.37 -6.81
CA LEU A 99 -14.92 -4.38 -7.87
C LEU A 99 -14.67 -5.05 -9.23
N PRO A 100 -15.43 -4.69 -10.28
CA PRO A 100 -15.18 -5.18 -11.63
C PRO A 100 -13.89 -4.55 -12.19
N TYR A 101 -13.23 -5.22 -13.12
CA TYR A 101 -12.04 -4.67 -13.78
C TYR A 101 -12.34 -3.70 -14.93
N PHE A 102 -13.59 -3.61 -15.34
CA PHE A 102 -14.06 -2.68 -16.35
C PHE A 102 -15.54 -2.37 -16.14
N PHE A 103 -15.96 -1.23 -16.69
CA PHE A 103 -17.36 -0.90 -16.87
C PHE A 103 -17.59 -0.61 -18.36
N GLU A 104 -18.72 -1.03 -18.90
CA GLU A 104 -19.09 -0.75 -20.28
C GLU A 104 -20.57 -0.39 -20.38
N SER A 105 -20.84 0.72 -21.04
CA SER A 105 -22.18 1.16 -21.43
C SER A 105 -22.32 1.13 -22.95
N GLU A 106 -23.45 1.61 -23.46
CA GLU A 106 -23.63 1.84 -24.89
C GLU A 106 -22.62 2.87 -25.43
N ASP A 107 -22.40 3.96 -24.68
CA ASP A 107 -21.64 5.13 -25.13
C ASP A 107 -20.13 5.01 -24.88
N VAL A 108 -19.70 4.27 -23.85
CA VAL A 108 -18.30 4.33 -23.38
C VAL A 108 -17.86 3.09 -22.62
N ARG A 109 -16.56 2.81 -22.66
CA ARG A 109 -15.85 1.83 -21.81
C ARG A 109 -14.98 2.55 -20.79
N VAL A 110 -14.92 2.01 -19.59
CA VAL A 110 -14.05 2.47 -18.52
C VAL A 110 -13.18 1.31 -18.05
N VAL A 111 -11.88 1.53 -18.04
CA VAL A 111 -10.86 0.62 -17.46
C VAL A 111 -9.95 1.46 -16.58
N HIS A 112 -9.23 0.86 -15.63
CA HIS A 112 -8.34 1.66 -14.80
C HIS A 112 -7.10 2.13 -15.55
N ALA A 113 -6.36 1.22 -16.21
CA ALA A 113 -5.06 1.55 -16.79
C ALA A 113 -5.03 1.48 -18.31
N ALA A 114 -5.39 0.32 -18.88
CA ALA A 114 -5.12 0.04 -20.27
C ALA A 114 -5.94 -1.11 -20.82
N LEU A 115 -5.93 -1.27 -22.14
CA LEU A 115 -6.46 -2.42 -22.84
C LEU A 115 -5.68 -2.64 -24.16
N VAL A 116 -5.68 -3.87 -24.68
CA VAL A 116 -5.17 -4.18 -26.02
C VAL A 116 -6.25 -3.84 -27.07
N PRO A 117 -6.03 -2.89 -28.00
CA PRO A 117 -7.03 -2.52 -29.00
C PRO A 117 -7.53 -3.72 -29.83
N GLY A 118 -8.80 -3.72 -30.22
CA GLY A 118 -9.45 -4.83 -30.93
C GLY A 118 -9.84 -6.03 -30.05
N VAL A 119 -9.45 -6.05 -28.77
CA VAL A 119 -9.87 -7.10 -27.82
C VAL A 119 -10.92 -6.52 -26.85
N PRO A 120 -12.14 -7.09 -26.78
CA PRO A 120 -13.16 -6.63 -25.84
C PRO A 120 -12.67 -6.69 -24.39
N PRO A 121 -13.13 -5.80 -23.48
CA PRO A 121 -12.67 -5.79 -22.08
C PRO A 121 -12.75 -7.14 -21.37
N ALA A 122 -13.82 -7.92 -21.60
CA ALA A 122 -13.99 -9.26 -21.03
C ALA A 122 -12.94 -10.29 -21.50
N GLY A 123 -12.25 -10.04 -22.62
CA GLY A 123 -11.15 -10.86 -23.12
C GLY A 123 -9.76 -10.37 -22.75
N GLN A 124 -9.66 -9.23 -22.05
CA GLN A 124 -8.39 -8.68 -21.58
C GLN A 124 -7.93 -9.39 -20.31
N ARG A 125 -6.62 -9.38 -20.07
CA ARG A 125 -6.09 -9.77 -18.76
C ARG A 125 -6.40 -8.70 -17.71
N GLU A 126 -6.82 -9.14 -16.53
CA GLU A 126 -7.01 -8.27 -15.37
C GLU A 126 -5.77 -7.41 -15.07
N GLU A 127 -4.58 -8.00 -15.18
CA GLU A 127 -3.31 -7.31 -14.94
C GLU A 127 -3.05 -6.11 -15.87
N ILE A 128 -3.58 -6.16 -17.10
CA ILE A 128 -3.54 -5.06 -18.08
C ILE A 128 -4.60 -4.02 -17.70
N LEU A 129 -5.84 -4.46 -17.47
CA LEU A 129 -6.96 -3.58 -17.15
C LEU A 129 -6.69 -2.71 -15.91
N CYS A 130 -6.06 -3.28 -14.88
CA CYS A 130 -5.73 -2.56 -13.65
C CYS A 130 -4.29 -2.05 -13.55
N GLY A 131 -3.42 -2.19 -14.57
CA GLY A 131 -2.09 -1.54 -14.51
C GLY A 131 -1.13 -2.14 -13.46
N THR A 132 -0.99 -3.45 -13.44
CA THR A 132 0.08 -4.11 -12.66
C THR A 132 1.40 -4.09 -13.41
N THR A 133 2.53 -4.24 -12.71
CA THR A 133 3.86 -4.35 -13.34
C THR A 133 3.97 -5.49 -14.35
N SER A 134 3.17 -6.55 -14.22
CA SER A 134 3.11 -7.62 -15.24
C SER A 134 2.31 -7.19 -16.47
N GLY A 135 1.21 -6.46 -16.29
CA GLY A 135 0.40 -5.94 -17.40
C GLY A 135 1.14 -4.87 -18.18
N GLU A 136 1.80 -3.93 -17.50
CA GLU A 136 2.67 -2.92 -18.12
C GLU A 136 3.79 -3.55 -18.95
N ARG A 137 4.43 -4.60 -18.42
CA ARG A 137 5.48 -5.34 -19.16
C ARG A 137 4.95 -6.00 -20.42
N GLU A 138 3.74 -6.55 -20.38
CA GLU A 138 3.10 -7.12 -21.56
C GLU A 138 2.75 -6.04 -22.59
N LEU A 139 2.16 -4.93 -22.16
CA LEU A 139 1.86 -3.80 -23.04
C LEU A 139 3.13 -3.24 -23.69
N ALA A 140 4.21 -3.10 -22.95
CA ALA A 140 5.49 -2.65 -23.49
C ALA A 140 6.05 -3.61 -24.55
N ALA A 141 5.81 -4.92 -24.42
CA ALA A 141 6.20 -5.90 -25.42
C ALA A 141 5.31 -5.85 -26.68
N LEU A 142 4.01 -5.57 -26.51
CA LEU A 142 3.05 -5.44 -27.61
C LEU A 142 3.19 -4.11 -28.37
N PHE A 143 3.57 -3.03 -27.66
CA PHE A 143 3.67 -1.68 -28.18
C PHE A 143 5.07 -1.09 -27.89
N PRO A 144 6.14 -1.62 -28.51
CA PRO A 144 7.51 -1.17 -28.21
C PRO A 144 7.79 0.28 -28.62
N ASP A 145 7.02 0.82 -29.57
CA ASP A 145 7.22 2.15 -30.17
C ASP A 145 6.17 3.18 -29.71
N GLY A 146 5.45 2.96 -28.61
CA GLY A 146 4.44 3.90 -28.11
C GLY A 146 3.51 3.32 -27.06
N HIS A 147 2.38 4.00 -26.82
CA HIS A 147 1.38 3.54 -25.86
C HIS A 147 0.24 2.79 -26.56
N TRP A 148 -0.46 1.94 -25.80
CA TRP A 148 -1.64 1.20 -26.31
C TRP A 148 -2.69 2.14 -26.92
N HIS A 149 -2.88 3.31 -26.29
CA HIS A 149 -3.85 4.30 -26.71
C HIS A 149 -3.46 5.04 -28.00
N ASP A 150 -2.18 5.02 -28.40
CA ASP A 150 -1.74 5.54 -29.70
C ASP A 150 -2.19 4.63 -30.85
N ARG A 151 -2.53 3.39 -30.54
CA ARG A 151 -2.99 2.36 -31.48
C ARG A 151 -4.48 2.05 -31.28
N TYR A 152 -5.20 2.87 -30.52
CA TYR A 152 -6.62 2.64 -30.28
C TYR A 152 -7.46 2.91 -31.52
N THR A 153 -8.07 1.86 -32.07
CA THR A 153 -8.86 1.93 -33.31
C THR A 153 -10.33 1.58 -33.12
N ASP A 154 -10.73 1.14 -31.94
CA ASP A 154 -12.12 0.75 -31.66
C ASP A 154 -13.07 1.94 -31.87
N ASP A 155 -14.32 1.64 -32.21
CA ASP A 155 -15.35 2.67 -32.42
C ASP A 155 -15.87 3.25 -31.11
N LYS A 156 -15.98 2.42 -30.08
CA LYS A 156 -16.48 2.85 -28.78
C LYS A 156 -15.38 3.61 -28.01
N PRO A 157 -15.66 4.82 -27.50
CA PRO A 157 -14.72 5.56 -26.66
C PRO A 157 -14.28 4.79 -25.42
N VAL A 158 -13.04 5.05 -24.98
CA VAL A 158 -12.42 4.50 -23.78
C VAL A 158 -11.97 5.61 -22.85
N VAL A 159 -12.24 5.40 -21.56
CA VAL A 159 -11.83 6.27 -20.46
C VAL A 159 -10.95 5.46 -19.51
N PHE A 160 -9.84 6.04 -19.08
CA PHE A 160 -8.90 5.42 -18.18
C PHE A 160 -8.20 6.44 -17.26
N GLY A 161 -7.52 5.92 -16.25
CA GLY A 161 -6.74 6.62 -15.24
C GLY A 161 -5.29 6.14 -15.21
N HIS A 162 -4.75 5.87 -14.01
CA HIS A 162 -3.48 5.18 -13.72
C HIS A 162 -2.17 5.89 -14.13
N HIS A 163 -2.11 6.36 -15.38
CA HIS A 163 -0.98 7.09 -15.92
C HIS A 163 -1.30 8.57 -15.91
N VAL A 164 -0.68 9.29 -14.96
CA VAL A 164 -0.81 10.75 -14.87
C VAL A 164 -0.49 11.41 -16.21
N THR A 165 -1.49 12.05 -16.82
CA THR A 165 -1.40 12.65 -18.17
C THR A 165 -0.82 14.06 -18.15
N GLY A 166 -0.66 14.65 -16.96
CA GLY A 166 -0.28 16.03 -16.74
C GLY A 166 -1.34 16.77 -15.95
N ARG A 167 -1.37 18.11 -16.04
CA ARG A 167 -2.42 18.93 -15.41
C ARG A 167 -3.74 18.89 -16.18
N GLU A 168 -3.69 18.57 -17.46
CA GLU A 168 -4.85 18.43 -18.33
C GLU A 168 -5.05 16.96 -18.68
N PRO A 169 -6.30 16.51 -18.90
CA PRO A 169 -6.55 15.15 -19.32
C PRO A 169 -6.01 14.90 -20.73
N LEU A 170 -5.63 13.65 -20.99
CA LEU A 170 -5.37 13.20 -22.35
C LEU A 170 -6.70 13.07 -23.08
N ILE A 171 -6.86 13.79 -24.20
CA ILE A 171 -8.00 13.63 -25.10
C ILE A 171 -7.45 13.41 -26.50
N ARG A 172 -7.85 12.30 -27.13
CA ARG A 172 -7.41 11.98 -28.49
C ARG A 172 -8.56 11.47 -29.34
N ASP A 173 -8.67 12.07 -30.54
CA ASP A 173 -9.60 11.70 -31.61
C ASP A 173 -11.07 11.56 -31.18
N GLY A 174 -11.46 12.21 -30.06
CA GLY A 174 -12.78 12.07 -29.45
C GLY A 174 -13.10 10.66 -28.93
N LYS A 175 -12.11 9.77 -28.86
CA LYS A 175 -12.27 8.34 -28.52
C LYS A 175 -11.47 7.90 -27.30
N VAL A 176 -10.40 8.60 -26.96
CA VAL A 176 -9.49 8.21 -25.88
C VAL A 176 -9.45 9.33 -24.85
N PHE A 177 -9.76 9.00 -23.60
CA PHE A 177 -9.80 9.93 -22.48
C PHE A 177 -8.99 9.39 -21.30
N GLY A 178 -7.83 9.98 -21.04
CA GLY A 178 -7.05 9.73 -19.82
C GLY A 178 -7.37 10.80 -18.77
N LEU A 179 -7.96 10.40 -17.65
CA LEU A 179 -8.48 11.31 -16.62
C LEU A 179 -7.58 11.45 -15.39
N ASP A 180 -6.52 10.66 -15.26
CA ASP A 180 -5.56 10.85 -14.17
C ASP A 180 -4.75 12.13 -14.41
N THR A 181 -5.21 13.22 -13.79
CA THR A 181 -4.55 14.52 -13.82
C THR A 181 -3.80 14.81 -12.52
N GLY A 182 -3.47 13.78 -11.74
CA GLY A 182 -2.55 13.87 -10.60
C GLY A 182 -3.11 14.59 -9.37
N ALA A 183 -4.36 14.33 -8.99
CA ALA A 183 -5.03 14.98 -7.86
C ALA A 183 -4.21 14.91 -6.56
N CYS A 184 -3.73 13.72 -6.20
CA CYS A 184 -2.93 13.52 -5.00
C CYS A 184 -1.54 14.21 -5.05
N HIS A 185 -1.11 14.67 -6.21
CA HIS A 185 0.15 15.38 -6.44
C HIS A 185 -0.01 16.90 -6.53
N GLY A 186 -1.18 17.42 -6.15
CA GLY A 186 -1.44 18.86 -6.11
C GLY A 186 -1.75 19.47 -7.47
N TRP A 187 -2.20 18.65 -8.43
CA TRP A 187 -2.64 19.11 -9.75
C TRP A 187 -4.17 19.17 -9.79
N ASN A 188 -4.83 18.32 -10.55
CA ASN A 188 -6.27 18.38 -10.71
C ASN A 188 -6.91 17.02 -10.44
N LEU A 189 -8.20 17.04 -10.06
CA LEU A 189 -9.09 15.89 -10.19
C LEU A 189 -10.03 16.17 -11.36
N THR A 190 -10.17 15.21 -12.28
CA THR A 190 -10.89 15.38 -13.54
C THR A 190 -12.02 14.38 -13.70
N ALA A 191 -13.14 14.84 -14.25
CA ALA A 191 -14.27 14.04 -14.64
C ALA A 191 -14.65 14.25 -16.12
N LEU A 192 -15.25 13.22 -16.72
CA LEU A 192 -15.88 13.24 -18.04
C LEU A 192 -17.37 12.94 -17.90
N CYS A 193 -18.22 13.81 -18.42
CA CYS A 193 -19.67 13.62 -18.47
C CYS A 193 -20.09 13.09 -19.85
N VAL A 194 -20.71 11.92 -19.92
CA VAL A 194 -21.28 11.32 -21.14
C VAL A 194 -22.82 11.33 -21.07
N PRO A 195 -23.53 11.44 -22.22
CA PRO A 195 -23.06 11.33 -23.61
C PRO A 195 -22.43 12.61 -24.21
N GLY A 196 -22.37 13.71 -23.46
CA GLY A 196 -21.83 14.99 -23.97
C GLY A 196 -20.31 15.06 -24.13
N PHE A 197 -19.57 14.07 -23.65
CA PHE A 197 -18.10 14.04 -23.58
C PHE A 197 -17.49 15.35 -23.05
N THR A 198 -18.13 15.94 -22.04
CA THR A 198 -17.71 17.22 -21.45
C THR A 198 -16.79 16.98 -20.27
N VAL A 199 -15.62 17.62 -20.29
CA VAL A 199 -14.59 17.48 -19.26
C VAL A 199 -14.72 18.58 -18.21
N HIS A 200 -14.61 18.20 -16.94
CA HIS A 200 -14.57 19.11 -15.80
C HIS A 200 -13.37 18.77 -14.93
N SER A 201 -12.68 19.78 -14.43
CA SER A 201 -11.56 19.60 -13.50
C SER A 201 -11.65 20.58 -12.34
N VAL A 202 -11.19 20.16 -11.17
CA VAL A 202 -10.96 21.03 -10.00
C VAL A 202 -9.50 20.92 -9.58
N ALA A 203 -8.93 22.03 -9.10
CA ALA A 203 -7.57 22.04 -8.61
C ALA A 203 -7.50 21.40 -7.23
N ALA A 204 -6.48 20.57 -7.01
CA ALA A 204 -6.19 20.01 -5.71
C ALA A 204 -5.71 21.11 -4.75
N ARG A 205 -6.14 21.01 -3.50
CA ARG A 205 -5.87 22.00 -2.44
C ARG A 205 -4.41 22.00 -1.99
N ALA A 206 -3.71 20.89 -2.20
CA ALA A 206 -2.29 20.72 -1.88
C ALA A 206 -1.67 19.52 -2.62
N ASP A 207 -0.34 19.40 -2.58
CA ASP A 207 0.34 18.11 -2.80
C ASP A 207 0.08 17.20 -1.60
N HIS A 208 -1.07 16.52 -1.66
CA HIS A 208 -1.57 15.63 -0.62
C HIS A 208 -0.59 14.51 -0.33
N TRP A 209 0.02 13.90 -1.35
CA TRP A 209 0.95 12.81 -1.12
C TRP A 209 2.18 13.27 -0.33
N SER A 210 2.73 14.43 -0.67
CA SER A 210 3.84 14.99 0.12
C SER A 210 3.43 15.36 1.54
N ALA A 211 2.22 15.85 1.77
CA ALA A 211 1.71 16.13 3.11
C ALA A 211 1.50 14.85 3.93
N VAL A 212 0.78 13.88 3.39
CA VAL A 212 0.48 12.58 4.01
C VAL A 212 1.76 11.82 4.35
N LYS A 213 2.77 11.80 3.47
CA LYS A 213 4.06 11.17 3.79
C LYS A 213 4.73 11.78 5.02
N ARG A 214 4.63 13.10 5.22
CA ARG A 214 5.21 13.78 6.39
C ARG A 214 4.42 13.48 7.65
N GLU A 215 3.10 13.55 7.57
CA GLU A 215 2.21 13.31 8.70
C GLU A 215 2.30 11.87 9.21
N TRP A 216 2.31 10.90 8.30
CA TRP A 216 2.23 9.48 8.63
C TRP A 216 3.57 8.78 8.80
N GLN A 217 4.69 9.49 8.66
CA GLN A 217 6.03 8.91 8.83
C GLN A 217 6.21 8.27 10.20
N LEU A 218 5.96 9.02 11.28
CA LEU A 218 6.12 8.53 12.65
C LEU A 218 5.10 7.41 12.99
N PRO A 219 3.78 7.57 12.71
CA PRO A 219 2.82 6.48 12.89
C PRO A 219 3.21 5.18 12.19
N VAL A 220 3.65 5.24 10.92
CA VAL A 220 4.11 4.06 10.18
C VAL A 220 5.33 3.44 10.84
N LEU A 221 6.30 4.25 11.30
CA LEU A 221 7.47 3.74 11.99
C LEU A 221 7.11 3.04 13.31
N LYS A 222 6.16 3.57 14.07
CA LYS A 222 5.66 2.96 15.32
C LYS A 222 4.88 1.68 15.09
N ALA A 223 4.15 1.58 13.98
CA ALA A 223 3.35 0.40 13.65
C ALA A 223 4.19 -0.80 13.12
N LYS A 224 5.48 -0.61 12.86
CA LYS A 224 6.34 -1.70 12.36
C LYS A 224 6.68 -2.69 13.47
N ALA A 225 6.60 -3.98 13.15
CA ALA A 225 7.06 -5.06 14.01
C ALA A 225 8.59 -5.14 14.03
N TRP A 226 9.26 -4.16 14.67
CA TRP A 226 10.72 -4.09 14.72
C TRP A 226 11.38 -5.32 15.33
N SER A 227 10.66 -6.04 16.20
CA SER A 227 11.08 -7.32 16.78
C SER A 227 11.25 -8.44 15.77
N ASP A 228 10.54 -8.36 14.64
CA ASP A 228 10.41 -9.47 13.70
C ASP A 228 11.44 -9.37 12.58
N PHE A 229 12.01 -8.18 12.37
CA PHE A 229 13.11 -7.98 11.44
C PHE A 229 14.37 -8.68 11.92
N THR A 230 15.11 -9.26 10.97
CA THR A 230 16.49 -9.63 11.24
C THR A 230 17.30 -8.41 11.62
N TRP A 231 18.41 -8.65 12.28
CA TRP A 231 19.35 -7.60 12.66
C TRP A 231 19.80 -6.71 11.49
N SER A 232 19.99 -7.27 10.30
CA SER A 232 20.36 -6.51 9.09
C SER A 232 19.18 -5.68 8.59
N GLU A 233 18.00 -6.29 8.46
CA GLU A 233 16.79 -5.61 7.98
C GLU A 233 16.39 -4.45 8.90
N LEU A 234 16.53 -4.59 10.22
CA LEU A 234 16.28 -3.51 11.17
C LEU A 234 17.19 -2.32 10.88
N SER A 235 18.51 -2.55 10.78
CA SER A 235 19.49 -1.49 10.50
C SER A 235 19.27 -0.86 9.13
N GLU A 236 19.01 -1.66 8.10
CA GLU A 236 18.73 -1.18 6.74
C GLU A 236 17.46 -0.33 6.69
N LYS A 237 16.39 -0.75 7.37
CA LYS A 237 15.14 0.02 7.44
C LYS A 237 15.35 1.31 8.22
N ALA A 238 16.01 1.28 9.38
CA ALA A 238 16.29 2.47 10.17
C ALA A 238 17.09 3.50 9.35
N ALA A 239 18.15 3.06 8.66
CA ALA A 239 18.94 3.90 7.77
C ALA A 239 18.13 4.45 6.58
N ARG A 240 17.25 3.64 5.98
CA ARG A 240 16.38 4.07 4.88
C ARG A 240 15.44 5.20 5.28
N PHE A 241 14.90 5.17 6.51
CA PHE A 241 13.96 6.18 6.97
C PHE A 241 14.65 7.42 7.58
N SER A 242 15.90 7.33 8.02
CA SER A 242 16.58 8.45 8.69
C SER A 242 16.83 9.66 7.78
N GLY A 243 17.20 9.43 6.51
CA GLY A 243 17.74 10.49 5.63
C GLY A 243 16.79 11.62 5.21
N LYS A 244 15.49 11.54 5.54
CA LYS A 244 14.47 12.56 5.16
C LYS A 244 13.34 12.72 6.19
N SER A 245 13.54 12.22 7.40
CA SER A 245 12.53 12.21 8.46
C SER A 245 12.55 13.49 9.29
N ASP A 246 11.39 13.86 9.84
CA ASP A 246 11.27 14.91 10.86
C ASP A 246 12.00 14.53 12.17
N ALA A 247 12.13 15.49 13.10
CA ALA A 247 12.87 15.31 14.34
C ALA A 247 12.31 14.18 15.23
N ALA A 248 10.98 14.02 15.30
CA ALA A 248 10.33 12.99 16.12
C ALA A 248 10.52 11.60 15.51
N SER A 249 10.40 11.48 14.18
CA SER A 249 10.72 10.27 13.43
C SER A 249 12.19 9.86 13.59
N GLN A 250 13.12 10.82 13.59
CA GLN A 250 14.54 10.55 13.84
C GLN A 250 14.82 10.11 15.28
N GLU A 251 14.20 10.76 16.26
CA GLU A 251 14.32 10.39 17.67
C GLU A 251 13.80 8.97 17.91
N TRP A 252 12.66 8.63 17.32
CA TRP A 252 12.10 7.28 17.37
C TRP A 252 13.06 6.23 16.78
N LEU A 253 13.62 6.49 15.61
CA LEU A 253 14.58 5.59 14.96
C LEU A 253 15.83 5.38 15.83
N ARG A 254 16.36 6.45 16.43
CA ARG A 254 17.49 6.33 17.38
C ARG A 254 17.13 5.45 18.57
N ALA A 255 15.93 5.61 19.13
CA ALA A 255 15.46 4.77 20.24
C ALA A 255 15.38 3.29 19.85
N VAL A 256 14.93 2.98 18.62
CA VAL A 256 14.92 1.61 18.07
C VAL A 256 16.34 1.06 17.93
N GLU A 257 17.27 1.84 17.39
CA GLU A 257 18.67 1.41 17.23
C GLU A 257 19.37 1.20 18.57
N GLU A 258 19.17 2.09 19.53
CA GLU A 258 19.70 1.97 20.89
C GLU A 258 19.14 0.75 21.62
N TRP A 259 17.83 0.51 21.51
CA TRP A 259 17.19 -0.70 22.03
C TRP A 259 17.80 -1.96 21.41
N ALA A 260 17.93 -2.01 20.08
CA ALA A 260 18.51 -3.15 19.37
C ALA A 260 19.98 -3.38 19.79
N ALA A 261 20.77 -2.32 19.95
CA ALA A 261 22.15 -2.40 20.40
C ALA A 261 22.25 -2.96 21.84
N ARG A 262 21.41 -2.46 22.76
CA ARG A 262 21.34 -2.96 24.14
C ARG A 262 20.93 -4.43 24.20
N LEU A 263 20.01 -4.85 23.33
CA LEU A 263 19.56 -6.23 23.27
C LEU A 263 20.66 -7.17 22.77
N ARG A 264 21.40 -6.76 21.72
CA ARG A 264 22.58 -7.51 21.24
C ARG A 264 23.68 -7.61 22.31
N ALA A 265 23.84 -6.57 23.13
CA ALA A 265 24.81 -6.57 24.23
C ALA A 265 24.50 -7.58 25.34
N LEU A 266 23.31 -8.21 25.35
CA LEU A 266 23.00 -9.30 26.27
C LEU A 266 23.69 -10.63 25.92
N ALA A 267 24.32 -10.75 24.75
CA ALA A 267 24.86 -12.03 24.29
C ALA A 267 25.76 -12.76 25.31
N PRO A 268 26.73 -12.10 26.01
CA PRO A 268 27.52 -12.76 27.05
C PRO A 268 26.66 -13.24 28.22
N VAL A 269 25.73 -12.41 28.69
CA VAL A 269 24.83 -12.70 29.82
C VAL A 269 23.92 -13.89 29.51
N LEU A 270 23.44 -13.98 28.27
CA LEU A 270 22.59 -15.08 27.82
C LEU A 270 23.37 -16.40 27.71
N VAL A 271 24.61 -16.36 27.23
CA VAL A 271 25.49 -17.54 27.23
C VAL A 271 25.72 -18.04 28.65
N ASP A 272 26.06 -17.14 29.58
CA ASP A 272 26.29 -17.50 30.98
C ASP A 272 25.03 -18.04 31.67
N ALA A 273 23.87 -17.44 31.40
CA ALA A 273 22.59 -17.91 31.93
C ALA A 273 22.24 -19.31 31.39
N ALA A 274 22.44 -19.54 30.09
CA ALA A 274 22.23 -20.85 29.47
C ALA A 274 23.19 -21.91 30.04
N LEU A 275 24.47 -21.56 30.27
CA LEU A 275 25.44 -22.45 30.92
C LEU A 275 24.97 -22.85 32.32
N ARG A 276 24.59 -21.89 33.18
CA ARG A 276 24.06 -22.17 34.52
C ARG A 276 22.81 -23.05 34.49
N ALA A 277 21.80 -22.67 33.71
CA ALA A 277 20.57 -23.46 33.58
C ALA A 277 20.87 -24.88 33.04
N SER A 278 21.79 -25.00 32.09
CA SER A 278 22.25 -26.28 31.56
C SER A 278 23.16 -27.08 32.51
N ALA A 279 23.51 -26.58 33.68
CA ALA A 279 24.17 -27.36 34.73
C ALA A 279 23.14 -27.93 35.70
N GLU A 280 22.05 -27.20 35.94
CA GLU A 280 21.03 -27.53 36.95
C GLU A 280 19.93 -28.46 36.44
N LEU A 281 19.51 -28.30 35.18
CA LEU A 281 18.34 -29.02 34.64
C LEU A 281 18.64 -30.47 34.23
N THR A 282 17.73 -31.40 34.43
CA THR A 282 17.83 -32.73 33.83
C THR A 282 17.67 -32.68 32.30
N PRO A 283 18.14 -33.70 31.54
CA PRO A 283 17.92 -33.75 30.09
C PRO A 283 16.44 -33.65 29.67
N ASP A 284 15.52 -34.19 30.46
CA ASP A 284 14.07 -34.12 30.18
C ASP A 284 13.46 -32.76 30.48
N GLU A 285 13.98 -32.04 31.47
CA GLU A 285 13.60 -30.64 31.71
C GLU A 285 14.14 -29.73 30.61
N MET A 286 15.40 -29.92 30.21
CA MET A 286 15.99 -29.17 29.08
C MET A 286 15.19 -29.37 27.79
N ARG A 287 14.75 -30.60 27.48
CA ARG A 287 13.91 -30.89 26.31
C ARG A 287 12.60 -30.09 26.28
N ARG A 288 12.00 -29.84 27.45
CA ARG A 288 10.76 -29.09 27.61
C ARG A 288 10.97 -27.58 27.71
N HIS A 289 12.22 -27.13 27.84
CA HIS A 289 12.55 -25.72 28.03
C HIS A 289 12.45 -24.93 26.70
N PRO A 290 11.91 -23.70 26.68
CA PRO A 290 11.80 -22.88 25.45
C PRO A 290 13.16 -22.59 24.77
N ALA A 291 14.24 -22.61 25.55
CA ALA A 291 15.62 -22.47 25.09
C ALA A 291 16.38 -23.80 24.90
N ALA A 292 15.68 -24.94 24.78
CA ALA A 292 16.28 -26.28 24.72
C ALA A 292 17.52 -26.39 23.80
N PRO A 293 17.51 -25.90 22.54
CA PRO A 293 18.66 -26.04 21.65
C PRO A 293 19.93 -25.37 22.19
N MET A 294 19.78 -24.24 22.89
CA MET A 294 20.90 -23.52 23.51
C MET A 294 21.41 -24.24 24.75
N LEU A 295 20.51 -24.75 25.59
CA LEU A 295 20.89 -25.51 26.77
C LEU A 295 21.68 -26.78 26.40
N PHE A 296 21.27 -27.51 25.36
CA PHE A 296 22.01 -28.68 24.89
C PHE A 296 23.38 -28.34 24.29
N GLN A 297 23.49 -27.18 23.61
CA GLN A 297 24.79 -26.70 23.16
C GLN A 297 25.69 -26.28 24.33
N ALA A 298 25.12 -25.62 25.34
CA ALA A 298 25.82 -25.19 26.54
C ALA A 298 26.40 -26.40 27.31
N ARG A 299 25.56 -27.40 27.61
CA ARG A 299 25.96 -28.65 28.25
C ARG A 299 27.02 -29.42 27.45
N GLY A 300 26.95 -29.33 26.12
CA GLY A 300 27.92 -29.94 25.21
C GLY A 300 29.19 -29.14 24.98
N GLY A 301 29.39 -28.00 25.66
CA GLY A 301 30.57 -27.13 25.49
C GLY A 301 30.65 -26.42 24.14
N ARG A 302 29.53 -26.27 23.43
CA ARG A 302 29.45 -25.71 22.07
C ARG A 302 28.67 -24.39 21.99
N LEU A 303 28.23 -23.84 23.13
CA LEU A 303 27.56 -22.54 23.16
C LEU A 303 28.59 -21.43 23.42
N ASP A 304 28.80 -20.60 22.42
CA ASP A 304 29.49 -19.32 22.52
C ASP A 304 28.60 -18.20 21.94
N GLN A 305 29.09 -16.96 21.95
CA GLN A 305 28.33 -15.82 21.40
C GLN A 305 28.03 -15.97 19.89
N THR A 306 28.92 -16.64 19.15
CA THR A 306 28.73 -16.90 17.71
C THR A 306 27.58 -17.89 17.48
N ALA A 307 27.53 -18.98 18.26
CA ALA A 307 26.47 -19.96 18.24
C ALA A 307 25.14 -19.37 18.69
N LEU A 308 25.16 -18.47 19.69
CA LEU A 308 24.00 -17.71 20.13
C LEU A 308 23.47 -16.81 18.99
N ALA A 309 24.33 -16.04 18.33
CA ALA A 309 23.95 -15.12 17.26
C ALA A 309 23.29 -15.85 16.06
N ARG A 310 23.70 -17.09 15.76
CA ARG A 310 23.05 -17.93 14.73
C ARG A 310 21.62 -18.34 15.08
N ARG A 311 21.24 -18.28 16.36
CA ARG A 311 19.89 -18.63 16.84
C ARG A 311 19.04 -17.41 17.19
N CYS A 312 19.68 -16.35 17.66
CA CYS A 312 19.08 -15.06 17.96
C CYS A 312 19.28 -14.13 16.76
N THR A 313 18.60 -14.41 15.65
CA THR A 313 18.73 -13.66 14.39
C THR A 313 17.86 -12.40 14.35
N THR A 314 16.87 -12.29 15.24
CA THR A 314 15.97 -11.14 15.38
C THR A 314 15.96 -10.63 16.83
N PRO A 315 15.54 -9.37 17.07
CA PRO A 315 15.29 -8.88 18.42
C PRO A 315 14.25 -9.73 19.16
N GLY A 316 13.12 -10.07 18.51
CA GLY A 316 12.05 -10.87 19.11
C GLY A 316 12.54 -12.21 19.61
N ARG A 317 13.33 -12.93 18.80
CA ARG A 317 13.90 -14.21 19.22
C ARG A 317 14.88 -14.05 20.39
N THR A 318 15.59 -12.94 20.46
CA THR A 318 16.51 -12.64 21.56
C THR A 318 15.75 -12.36 22.86
N LEU A 319 14.63 -11.62 22.78
CA LEU A 319 13.73 -11.39 23.91
C LEU A 319 13.14 -12.69 24.45
N GLU A 320 12.67 -13.58 23.57
CA GLU A 320 12.14 -14.90 23.97
C GLU A 320 13.18 -15.73 24.72
N VAL A 321 14.42 -15.77 24.22
CA VAL A 321 15.52 -16.48 24.86
C VAL A 321 15.87 -15.85 26.21
N ALA A 322 15.92 -14.52 26.28
CA ALA A 322 16.18 -13.81 27.54
C ALA A 322 15.13 -14.13 28.59
N ALA A 323 13.84 -14.05 28.23
CA ALA A 323 12.74 -14.39 29.11
C ALA A 323 12.81 -15.85 29.57
N ALA A 324 13.06 -16.79 28.66
CA ALA A 324 13.19 -18.21 28.98
C ALA A 324 14.34 -18.51 29.96
N LEU A 325 15.42 -17.72 29.91
CA LEU A 325 16.59 -17.89 30.78
C LEU A 325 16.54 -17.00 32.04
N GLY A 326 15.42 -16.30 32.28
CA GLY A 326 15.29 -15.40 33.43
C GLY A 326 16.19 -14.16 33.35
N VAL A 327 16.64 -13.77 32.16
CA VAL A 327 17.47 -12.58 31.94
C VAL A 327 16.57 -11.38 31.63
N THR A 328 16.74 -10.30 32.39
CA THR A 328 16.02 -9.05 32.16
C THR A 328 16.53 -8.38 30.87
N ALA A 329 15.62 -8.13 29.93
CA ALA A 329 15.92 -7.50 28.65
C ALA A 329 15.46 -6.03 28.61
N PRO A 330 16.07 -5.18 27.75
CA PRO A 330 15.61 -3.81 27.55
C PRO A 330 14.21 -3.79 26.94
N VAL A 331 13.38 -2.85 27.41
CA VAL A 331 12.02 -2.64 26.89
C VAL A 331 12.10 -2.01 25.49
N SER A 332 11.26 -2.50 24.57
CA SER A 332 11.10 -1.90 23.25
C SER A 332 10.58 -0.46 23.37
N PRO A 333 11.02 0.49 22.52
CA PRO A 333 10.48 1.85 22.53
C PRO A 333 8.97 1.93 22.25
N GLY A 334 8.37 0.86 21.72
CA GLY A 334 6.93 0.68 21.48
C GLY A 334 6.69 -0.09 20.20
#